data_AF-A0A916D257-F1
#
_entry.id   AF-A0A916D257-F1
#
_cell.length_a   1.000
_cell.length_b   1.000
_cell.length_c   1.000
_cell.angle_alpha   90.00
_cell.angle_beta   90.00
_cell.angle_gamma   90.00
#
_symmetry.space_group_name_H-M   'P 1'
#
loop_
_entity.id
_entity.type
_entity.pdbx_description
1 polymer ?
#
loop_
_entity_poly.entity_id
_entity_poly.type
_entity_poly.pdbx_seq_one_letter_code
_entity_poly.pdbx_strand_id
1 'polypeptide(L)'
;MSERGMSEKSKEAALALVAGLLFGAGLVVAGMTQPEKVIGFLDLFGDWDPSLALVMGGAIAVHFVAYRLIKGRPSPLITTKWSLPTRRDLDLRLVVGAAVFGIGWGLAGICPGPGVVSLLSFAPSAGVFVGAMLVAMWLTAKTEGWLARRRAPAPAQEKGAAGEGARQRVAAGR
;
A
#
# COMPACT_ATOMS: atom_id res chain seq x y z
N MET A 1 -23.58 13.15 18.09
CA MET A 1 -22.25 13.29 17.43
C MET A 1 -21.98 12.14 16.45
N SER A 2 -22.97 11.70 15.65
CA SER A 2 -22.89 10.49 14.79
C SER A 2 -23.16 10.78 13.30
N GLU A 3 -24.07 11.71 12.98
CA GLU A 3 -24.48 11.97 11.58
C GLU A 3 -23.42 12.66 10.72
N ARG A 4 -22.63 13.58 11.30
CA ARG A 4 -21.50 14.24 10.60
C ARG A 4 -20.39 13.27 10.22
N GLY A 5 -20.14 12.24 11.03
CA GLY A 5 -19.10 11.23 10.74
C GLY A 5 -19.50 10.26 9.64
N MET A 6 -20.80 9.99 9.49
CA MET A 6 -21.34 9.13 8.44
C MET A 6 -21.33 9.82 7.06
N SER A 7 -21.69 11.11 7.01
CA SER A 7 -21.68 11.90 5.78
C SER A 7 -20.28 12.04 5.17
N GLU A 8 -19.25 12.26 6.00
CA GLU A 8 -17.87 12.37 5.52
C GLU A 8 -17.33 11.04 4.97
N LYS A 9 -17.63 9.91 5.62
CA LYS A 9 -17.26 8.58 5.09
C LYS A 9 -17.91 8.27 3.75
N SER A 10 -19.18 8.64 3.56
CA SER A 10 -19.87 8.44 2.28
C SER A 10 -19.26 9.28 1.16
N LYS A 11 -18.85 10.52 1.44
CA LYS A 11 -18.14 11.37 0.47
C LYS A 11 -16.77 10.78 0.11
N GLU A 12 -15.99 10.38 1.11
CA GLU A 12 -14.70 9.73 0.91
C GLU A 12 -14.84 8.47 0.03
N ALA A 13 -15.83 7.62 0.31
CA ALA A 13 -16.10 6.41 -0.46
C ALA A 13 -16.55 6.72 -1.90
N ALA A 14 -17.43 7.72 -2.09
CA ALA A 14 -17.86 8.14 -3.42
C ALA A 14 -16.69 8.68 -4.25
N LEU A 15 -15.81 9.48 -3.66
CA LEU A 15 -14.61 9.99 -4.33
C LEU A 15 -13.61 8.88 -4.64
N ALA A 16 -13.40 7.93 -3.72
CA ALA A 16 -12.56 6.77 -3.97
C ALA A 16 -13.11 5.92 -5.11
N LEU A 17 -14.43 5.75 -5.20
CA LEU A 17 -15.09 5.02 -6.28
C LEU A 17 -14.93 5.75 -7.62
N VAL A 18 -15.20 7.05 -7.66
CA VAL A 18 -15.04 7.87 -8.88
C VAL A 18 -13.59 7.87 -9.34
N ALA A 19 -12.64 8.06 -8.42
CA ALA A 19 -11.21 8.00 -8.73
C ALA A 19 -10.79 6.61 -9.25
N GLY A 20 -11.29 5.54 -8.63
CA GLY A 20 -11.05 4.17 -9.07
C GLY A 20 -11.62 3.87 -10.45
N LEU A 21 -12.83 4.35 -10.76
CA LEU A 21 -13.46 4.20 -12.07
C LEU A 21 -12.71 4.99 -13.14
N LEU A 22 -12.33 6.24 -12.86
CA LEU A 22 -11.53 7.06 -13.78
C LEU A 22 -10.15 6.44 -14.03
N PHE A 23 -9.52 5.92 -12.98
CA PHE A 23 -8.24 5.22 -13.09
C PHE A 23 -8.36 3.95 -13.93
N GLY A 24 -9.35 3.10 -13.65
CA GLY A 24 -9.62 1.89 -14.43
C GLY A 24 -9.93 2.17 -15.88
N ALA A 25 -10.81 3.14 -16.16
CA ALA A 25 -11.13 3.58 -17.51
C ALA A 25 -9.89 4.09 -18.25
N GLY A 26 -9.05 4.89 -17.57
CA GLY A 26 -7.77 5.36 -18.11
C GLY A 26 -6.82 4.21 -18.47
N LEU A 27 -6.73 3.17 -17.63
CA LEU A 27 -5.90 1.99 -17.91
C LEU A 27 -6.39 1.18 -19.12
N VAL A 28 -7.71 1.03 -19.28
CA VAL A 28 -8.30 0.34 -20.43
C VAL A 28 -8.07 1.14 -21.72
N VAL A 29 -8.30 2.45 -21.71
CA VAL A 29 -8.06 3.33 -22.86
C VAL A 29 -6.58 3.37 -23.23
N ALA A 30 -5.68 3.35 -22.23
CA ALA A 30 -4.24 3.27 -22.45
C ALA A 30 -3.75 1.90 -22.95
N GLY A 31 -4.61 0.88 -22.98
CA GLY A 31 -4.24 -0.48 -23.41
C GLY A 31 -3.29 -1.21 -22.45
N MET A 32 -3.12 -0.73 -21.21
CA MET A 32 -2.22 -1.32 -20.22
C MET A 32 -2.69 -2.67 -19.67
N THR A 33 -3.92 -3.09 -20.01
CA THR A 33 -4.47 -4.41 -19.69
C THR A 33 -3.88 -5.54 -20.55
N GLN A 34 -3.18 -5.19 -21.64
CA GLN A 34 -2.53 -6.12 -22.57
C GLN A 34 -1.06 -6.34 -22.17
N PRO A 35 -0.64 -7.57 -21.79
CA PRO A 35 0.74 -7.87 -21.40
C PRO A 35 1.76 -7.56 -22.51
N GLU A 36 1.33 -7.65 -23.77
CA GLU A 36 2.16 -7.42 -24.96
C GLU A 36 2.70 -6.00 -24.98
N LYS A 37 1.91 -5.02 -24.52
CA LYS A 37 2.33 -3.61 -24.40
C LYS A 37 3.39 -3.41 -23.33
N VAL A 38 3.35 -4.18 -22.25
CA VAL A 38 4.35 -4.11 -21.17
C VAL A 38 5.65 -4.77 -21.63
N ILE A 39 5.56 -5.91 -22.29
CA ILE A 39 6.73 -6.64 -22.81
C ILE A 39 7.39 -5.85 -23.95
N GLY A 40 6.62 -5.28 -24.87
CA GLY A 40 7.14 -4.42 -25.95
C GLY A 40 7.78 -3.12 -25.45
N PHE A 41 7.35 -2.58 -24.31
CA PHE A 41 8.04 -1.46 -23.66
C PHE A 41 9.39 -1.88 -23.05
N LEU A 42 9.50 -3.11 -22.53
CA LEU A 42 10.73 -3.65 -21.94
C LEU A 42 11.71 -4.17 -23.00
N ASP A 43 11.25 -4.46 -24.22
CA ASP A 43 12.06 -4.92 -25.34
C ASP A 43 12.81 -3.76 -26.03
N LEU A 44 13.86 -3.26 -25.36
CA LEU A 44 14.70 -2.16 -25.85
C LEU A 44 15.57 -2.52 -27.07
N PHE A 45 15.70 -3.80 -27.40
CA PHE A 45 16.59 -4.30 -28.46
C PHE A 45 15.82 -4.86 -29.68
N GLY A 46 14.48 -4.90 -29.61
CA GLY A 46 13.58 -5.39 -30.65
C GLY A 46 12.59 -4.33 -31.12
N ASP A 47 11.29 -4.65 -31.11
CA ASP A 47 10.20 -3.78 -31.56
C ASP A 47 9.68 -2.91 -30.40
N TRP A 48 10.52 -1.95 -29.99
CA TRP A 48 10.29 -1.15 -28.79
C TRP A 48 9.04 -0.25 -28.91
N ASP A 49 8.05 -0.44 -28.04
CA ASP A 49 6.80 0.34 -28.01
C ASP A 49 6.84 1.46 -26.94
N PRO A 50 6.94 2.76 -27.33
CA PRO A 50 7.02 3.87 -26.39
C PRO A 50 5.67 4.27 -25.76
N SER A 51 4.57 3.61 -26.13
CA SER A 51 3.21 3.97 -25.65
C SER A 51 3.13 3.98 -24.12
N LEU A 52 3.82 3.05 -23.44
CA LEU A 52 3.81 2.96 -21.98
C LEU A 52 4.61 4.10 -21.32
N ALA A 53 5.67 4.56 -21.96
CA ALA A 53 6.49 5.69 -21.49
C ALA A 53 5.67 6.99 -21.43
N LEU A 54 4.82 7.24 -22.43
CA LEU A 54 3.93 8.40 -22.47
C LEU A 54 2.88 8.36 -21.35
N VAL A 55 2.28 7.19 -21.10
CA VAL A 55 1.29 7.02 -20.03
C VAL A 55 1.94 7.20 -18.66
N MET A 56 3.09 6.56 -18.43
CA MET A 56 3.84 6.69 -17.18
C MET A 56 4.34 8.12 -16.97
N GLY A 57 4.92 8.74 -18.01
CA GLY A 57 5.40 10.12 -17.97
C GLY A 57 4.28 11.13 -17.69
N GLY A 58 3.12 10.96 -18.34
CA GLY A 58 1.93 11.77 -18.09
C GLY A 58 1.42 11.61 -16.66
N ALA A 59 1.32 10.38 -16.15
CA ALA A 59 0.92 10.12 -14.77
C ALA A 59 1.87 10.76 -13.76
N ILE A 60 3.19 10.64 -13.98
CA ILE A 60 4.22 11.26 -13.12
C ILE A 60 4.11 12.79 -13.18
N ALA A 61 3.94 13.39 -14.34
CA ALA A 61 3.82 14.83 -14.50
C ALA A 61 2.56 15.38 -13.78
N VAL A 62 1.40 14.74 -13.99
CA VAL A 62 0.14 15.10 -13.31
C VAL A 62 0.31 14.95 -11.80
N HIS A 63 0.88 13.84 -11.33
CA HIS A 63 1.13 13.63 -9.91
C HIS A 63 2.10 14.66 -9.34
N PHE A 64 3.17 15.00 -10.05
CA PHE A 64 4.14 16.00 -9.63
C PHE A 64 3.50 17.39 -9.46
N VAL A 65 2.69 17.82 -10.44
CA VAL A 65 1.96 19.09 -10.36
C VAL A 65 0.96 19.06 -9.19
N ALA A 66 0.15 18.01 -9.10
CA ALA A 66 -0.82 17.85 -8.01
C ALA A 66 -0.13 17.85 -6.63
N TYR A 67 0.95 17.09 -6.49
CA TYR A 67 1.73 17.02 -5.25
C TYR A 67 2.32 18.39 -4.90
N ARG A 68 2.87 19.14 -5.86
CA ARG A 68 3.40 20.49 -5.61
C ARG A 68 2.32 21.47 -5.14
N LEU A 69 1.13 21.42 -5.72
CA LEU A 69 0.00 22.26 -5.32
C LEU A 69 -0.52 21.92 -3.91
N ILE A 70 -0.38 20.65 -3.51
CA ILE A 70 -0.94 20.13 -2.26
C ILE A 70 0.09 20.14 -1.11
N LYS A 71 1.41 20.10 -1.41
CA LYS A 71 2.52 20.01 -0.44
C LYS A 71 2.54 21.13 0.62
N GLY A 72 1.92 22.28 0.33
CA GLY A 72 1.82 23.42 1.26
C GLY A 72 0.51 23.51 2.05
N ARG A 73 -0.44 22.59 1.86
CA ARG A 73 -1.75 22.68 2.53
C ARG A 73 -1.72 22.08 3.94
N PRO A 74 -2.21 22.82 4.96
CA PRO A 74 -2.19 22.39 6.36
C PRO A 74 -3.15 21.24 6.66
N SER A 75 -4.20 21.04 5.86
CA SER A 75 -5.16 19.94 6.02
C SER A 75 -5.57 19.34 4.66
N PRO A 76 -5.92 18.04 4.62
CA PRO A 76 -6.58 17.46 3.46
C PRO A 76 -7.95 18.12 3.26
N LEU A 77 -8.44 18.18 2.01
CA LEU A 77 -9.72 18.82 1.69
C LEU A 77 -10.94 18.00 2.14
N ILE A 78 -10.79 16.68 2.28
CA ILE A 78 -11.92 15.73 2.43
C ILE A 78 -11.69 14.71 3.54
N THR A 79 -10.43 14.46 3.91
CA THR A 79 -10.12 13.56 5.02
C THR A 79 -9.60 14.31 6.23
N THR A 80 -9.73 13.68 7.40
CA THR A 80 -9.44 14.30 8.70
C THR A 80 -7.95 14.33 9.04
N LYS A 81 -7.11 13.51 8.39
CA LYS A 81 -5.67 13.43 8.64
C LYS A 81 -4.87 13.14 7.37
N TRP A 82 -3.71 13.76 7.26
CA TRP A 82 -2.72 13.45 6.25
C TRP A 82 -2.02 12.12 6.57
N SER A 83 -2.23 11.10 5.75
CA SER A 83 -1.50 9.82 5.84
C SER A 83 -0.19 9.90 5.05
N LEU A 84 0.81 10.65 5.55
CA LEU A 84 2.18 10.51 5.02
C LEU A 84 2.91 9.37 5.74
N PRO A 85 3.58 8.47 5.00
CA PRO A 85 4.52 7.54 5.59
C PRO A 85 5.64 8.32 6.30
N THR A 86 5.74 8.19 7.62
CA THR A 86 6.81 8.76 8.45
C THR A 86 8.04 7.85 8.54
N ARG A 87 7.93 6.61 8.06
CA ARG A 87 9.02 5.65 8.00
C ARG A 87 9.89 5.91 6.77
N ARG A 88 11.19 6.09 7.00
CA ARG A 88 12.25 6.29 5.98
C ARG A 88 13.36 5.24 6.08
N ASP A 89 13.15 4.23 6.91
CA ASP A 89 14.04 3.09 7.02
C ASP A 89 13.92 2.23 5.76
N LEU A 90 15.00 2.26 4.96
CA LEU A 90 15.22 1.27 3.92
C LEU A 90 15.81 0.04 4.59
N ASP A 91 14.97 -0.96 4.88
CA ASP A 91 15.43 -2.23 5.43
C ASP A 91 15.77 -3.23 4.32
N LEU A 92 16.69 -4.16 4.62
CA LEU A 92 17.12 -5.19 3.65
C LEU A 92 15.93 -6.04 3.18
N ARG A 93 14.92 -6.21 4.05
CA ARG A 93 13.70 -6.95 3.76
C ARG A 93 12.84 -6.26 2.69
N LEU A 94 12.70 -4.93 2.72
CA LEU A 94 12.03 -4.14 1.68
C LEU A 94 12.80 -4.20 0.37
N VAL A 95 14.13 -4.08 0.40
CA VAL A 95 14.95 -4.11 -0.82
C VAL A 95 14.83 -5.48 -1.51
N VAL A 96 15.00 -6.57 -0.76
CA VAL A 96 14.86 -7.93 -1.30
C VAL A 96 13.43 -8.18 -1.80
N GLY A 97 12.41 -7.75 -1.04
CA GLY A 97 11.02 -7.87 -1.44
C GLY A 97 10.71 -7.10 -2.74
N ALA A 98 11.20 -5.87 -2.87
CA ALA A 98 11.03 -5.04 -4.05
C ALA A 98 11.73 -5.64 -5.27
N ALA A 99 12.93 -6.20 -5.11
CA ALA A 99 13.65 -6.87 -6.18
C ALA A 99 12.90 -8.11 -6.69
N VAL A 100 12.48 -9.01 -5.78
CA VAL A 100 11.72 -10.22 -6.15
C VAL A 100 10.39 -9.86 -6.80
N PHE A 101 9.69 -8.85 -6.27
CA PHE A 101 8.44 -8.36 -6.84
C PHE A 101 8.65 -7.78 -8.24
N GLY A 102 9.69 -6.96 -8.44
CA GLY A 102 10.02 -6.38 -9.73
C GLY A 102 10.39 -7.43 -10.79
N ILE A 103 11.16 -8.45 -10.42
CA ILE A 103 11.49 -9.58 -11.30
C ILE A 103 10.22 -10.33 -11.70
N GLY A 104 9.36 -10.65 -10.74
CA GLY A 104 8.10 -11.34 -11.01
C GLY A 104 7.17 -10.53 -11.92
N TRP A 105 7.09 -9.22 -11.70
CA TRP A 105 6.34 -8.31 -12.57
C TRP A 105 6.88 -8.26 -13.99
N GLY A 106 8.20 -8.10 -14.16
CA GLY A 106 8.83 -8.04 -15.48
C GLY A 106 8.70 -9.34 -16.28
N LEU A 107 8.80 -10.49 -15.60
CA LEU A 107 8.62 -11.80 -16.23
C LEU A 107 7.15 -12.08 -16.61
N ALA A 108 6.21 -11.67 -15.76
CA ALA A 108 4.79 -11.89 -16.02
C ALA A 108 4.20 -10.89 -17.03
N GLY A 109 4.82 -9.73 -17.21
CA GLY A 109 4.28 -8.64 -18.03
C GLY A 109 2.98 -8.03 -17.47
N ILE A 110 2.62 -8.34 -16.21
CA ILE A 110 1.35 -7.92 -15.59
C ILE A 110 1.62 -7.01 -14.41
N CYS A 111 1.33 -5.72 -14.58
CA CYS A 111 1.38 -4.74 -13.49
C CYS A 111 0.26 -5.02 -12.47
N PRO A 112 0.47 -4.81 -11.15
CA PRO A 112 -0.56 -5.07 -10.13
C PRO A 112 -1.84 -4.24 -10.32
N GLY A 113 -1.73 -3.00 -10.78
CA GLY A 113 -2.89 -2.12 -11.05
C GLY A 113 -3.75 -2.65 -12.21
N PRO A 114 -3.19 -2.71 -13.44
CA PRO A 114 -3.83 -3.36 -14.58
C PRO A 114 -4.26 -4.80 -14.31
N GLY A 115 -3.52 -5.61 -13.54
CA GLY A 115 -3.87 -6.99 -13.23
C GLY A 115 -5.23 -7.12 -12.51
N VAL A 116 -5.55 -6.19 -11.60
CA VAL A 116 -6.87 -6.13 -10.96
C VAL A 116 -7.96 -5.69 -11.95
N VAL A 117 -7.66 -4.79 -12.88
CA VAL A 117 -8.61 -4.38 -13.93
C VAL A 117 -8.83 -5.50 -14.96
N SER A 118 -7.77 -6.21 -15.35
CA SER A 118 -7.82 -7.35 -16.27
C SER A 118 -8.54 -8.56 -15.67
N LEU A 119 -8.62 -8.67 -14.34
CA LEU A 119 -9.47 -9.64 -13.67
C LEU A 119 -10.96 -9.43 -14.02
N LEU A 120 -11.40 -8.17 -14.13
CA LEU A 120 -12.75 -7.84 -14.59
C LEU A 120 -12.97 -8.14 -16.08
N SER A 121 -11.87 -8.23 -16.85
CA SER A 121 -11.88 -8.65 -18.26
C SER A 121 -11.83 -10.19 -18.41
N PHE A 122 -11.89 -10.94 -17.31
CA PHE A 122 -11.85 -12.41 -17.26
C PHE A 122 -10.60 -13.05 -17.92
N ALA A 123 -9.48 -12.33 -17.94
CA ALA A 123 -8.23 -12.86 -18.45
C ALA A 123 -7.68 -13.98 -17.52
N PRO A 124 -7.47 -15.22 -18.00
CA PRO A 124 -7.01 -16.33 -17.16
C PRO A 124 -5.65 -16.05 -16.49
N SER A 125 -4.74 -15.39 -17.22
CA SER A 125 -3.41 -14.98 -16.73
C SER A 125 -3.50 -13.97 -15.58
N ALA A 126 -4.44 -13.02 -15.66
CA ALA A 126 -4.71 -12.06 -14.59
C ALA A 126 -5.28 -12.77 -13.34
N GLY A 127 -6.16 -13.75 -13.53
CA GLY A 127 -6.70 -14.57 -12.45
C GLY A 127 -5.63 -15.32 -11.66
N VAL A 128 -4.70 -15.97 -12.35
CA VAL A 128 -3.58 -16.69 -11.72
C VAL A 128 -2.66 -15.72 -10.98
N PHE A 129 -2.32 -14.58 -11.60
CA PHE A 129 -1.48 -13.56 -10.98
C PHE A 129 -2.10 -12.98 -9.71
N VAL A 130 -3.37 -12.55 -9.78
CA VAL A 130 -4.08 -11.99 -8.62
C VAL A 130 -4.27 -13.05 -7.53
N GLY A 131 -4.59 -14.29 -7.91
CA GLY A 131 -4.67 -15.41 -6.96
C GLY A 131 -3.35 -15.63 -6.21
N ALA A 132 -2.24 -15.69 -6.93
CA ALA A 132 -0.90 -15.81 -6.33
C ALA A 132 -0.55 -14.62 -5.44
N MET A 133 -0.89 -13.40 -5.86
CA MET A 133 -0.70 -12.17 -5.07
C MET A 133 -1.48 -12.24 -3.75
N LEU A 134 -2.75 -12.63 -3.78
CA LEU A 134 -3.59 -12.76 -2.58
C LEU A 134 -3.07 -13.83 -1.62
N VAL A 135 -2.65 -14.99 -2.16
CA VAL A 135 -2.04 -16.06 -1.35
C VAL A 135 -0.76 -15.57 -0.68
N ALA A 136 0.11 -14.86 -1.41
CA ALA A 136 1.33 -14.30 -0.87
C ALA A 136 1.04 -13.26 0.24
N MET A 137 0.08 -12.36 0.02
CA MET A 137 -0.34 -11.38 1.04
C MET A 137 -0.89 -12.07 2.30
N TRP A 138 -1.70 -13.12 2.13
CA TRP A 138 -2.25 -13.89 3.24
C TRP A 138 -1.17 -14.63 4.04
N LEU A 139 -0.24 -15.30 3.35
CA LEU A 139 0.91 -15.97 3.96
C LEU A 139 1.76 -14.97 4.75
N THR A 140 2.05 -13.81 4.17
CA THR A 140 2.89 -12.77 4.79
C THR A 140 2.19 -12.15 6.00
N ALA A 141 0.90 -11.85 5.91
CA ALA A 141 0.13 -11.34 7.06
C ALA A 141 0.10 -12.36 8.22
N LYS A 142 0.01 -13.65 7.90
CA LYS A 142 0.01 -14.72 8.90
C LYS A 142 1.38 -14.92 9.54
N THR A 143 2.45 -14.87 8.75
CA THR A 143 3.83 -14.98 9.27
C THR A 143 4.23 -13.76 10.08
N GLU A 144 3.89 -12.55 9.66
CA GLU A 144 4.12 -11.32 10.43
C GLU A 144 3.32 -11.30 11.73
N GLY A 145 2.04 -11.68 11.69
CA GLY A 145 1.23 -11.80 12.90
C GLY A 145 1.80 -12.83 13.87
N TRP A 146 2.39 -13.92 13.37
CA TRP A 146 3.04 -14.94 14.18
C TRP A 146 4.39 -14.48 14.74
N LEU A 147 5.20 -13.78 13.93
CA LEU A 147 6.49 -13.19 14.34
C LEU A 147 6.30 -12.06 15.34
N ALA A 148 5.29 -11.20 15.16
CA ALA A 148 4.95 -10.13 16.08
C ALA A 148 4.49 -10.67 17.44
N ARG A 149 3.71 -11.76 17.45
CA ARG A 149 3.34 -12.47 18.69
C ARG A 149 4.54 -13.08 19.41
N ARG A 150 5.57 -13.53 18.68
CA ARG A 150 6.81 -14.08 19.26
C ARG A 150 7.82 -13.02 19.70
N ARG A 151 7.81 -11.85 19.06
CA ARG A 151 8.68 -10.71 19.37
C ARG A 151 8.05 -9.75 20.39
N ALA A 152 6.79 -9.96 20.76
CA ALA A 152 6.19 -9.31 21.91
C ALA A 152 7.07 -9.62 23.14
N PRO A 153 7.63 -8.60 23.81
CA PRO A 153 8.38 -8.83 25.03
C PRO A 153 7.46 -9.59 26.01
N ALA A 154 8.01 -10.63 26.66
CA ALA A 154 7.32 -11.28 27.76
C ALA A 154 6.77 -10.18 28.69
N PRO A 155 5.52 -10.29 29.19
CA PRO A 155 4.99 -9.29 30.11
C PRO A 155 6.02 -9.09 31.21
N ALA A 156 6.56 -7.87 31.29
CA ALA A 156 7.51 -7.50 32.32
C ALA A 156 6.82 -7.83 33.63
N GLN A 157 7.33 -8.87 34.31
CA GLN A 157 6.88 -9.23 35.64
C GLN A 157 7.11 -7.99 36.50
N GLU A 158 6.01 -7.32 36.85
CA GLU A 158 5.97 -6.21 37.79
C GLU A 158 6.34 -6.74 39.19
N LYS A 159 7.61 -7.07 39.37
CA LYS A 159 8.21 -7.29 40.68
C LYS A 159 8.51 -5.92 41.26
N GLY A 160 7.68 -5.41 42.18
CA GLY A 160 8.12 -4.29 43.02
C GLY A 160 7.09 -3.40 43.73
N ALA A 161 5.78 -3.52 43.51
CA ALA A 161 4.82 -2.59 44.12
C ALA A 161 4.23 -3.03 45.49
N ALA A 162 4.64 -4.18 46.04
CA ALA A 162 4.11 -4.69 47.31
C ALA A 162 5.07 -4.56 48.52
N GLY A 163 6.33 -4.17 48.32
CA GLY A 163 7.35 -4.12 49.38
C GLY A 163 7.60 -2.75 50.01
N GLU A 164 7.32 -1.65 49.30
CA GLU A 164 7.67 -0.30 49.75
C GLU A 164 6.67 0.27 50.78
N GLY A 165 5.39 -0.10 50.67
CA GLY A 165 4.32 0.40 51.55
C GLY A 165 4.35 -0.12 52.99
N ALA A 166 5.05 -1.24 53.24
CA ALA A 166 5.18 -1.80 54.58
C ALA A 166 6.29 -1.11 55.41
N ARG A 167 7.33 -0.56 54.76
CA ARG A 167 8.42 0.14 55.47
C ARG A 167 8.06 1.56 55.89
N GLN A 168 7.21 2.25 55.13
CA GLN A 168 6.81 3.62 55.47
C GLN A 168 5.81 3.70 56.64
N ARG A 169 5.02 2.65 56.90
CA ARG A 169 4.10 2.61 58.05
C ARG A 169 4.80 2.37 59.39
N VAL A 170 6.02 1.83 59.41
CA VAL A 170 6.79 1.64 60.66
C VAL A 170 7.58 2.90 61.04
N ALA A 171 7.96 3.73 60.07
CA ALA A 171 8.70 4.98 60.31
C ALA A 171 7.81 6.15 60.76
N ALA A 172 6.51 6.12 60.46
CA ALA A 172 5.56 7.18 60.83
C ALA A 172 4.77 6.90 62.14
N GLY A 173 5.14 5.85 62.88
CA GLY A 173 4.48 5.39 64.10
C GLY A 173 5.37 5.39 65.35
N ARG A 174 6.28 6.36 65.49
CA ARG A 174 6.99 6.66 66.73
C ARG A 174 6.88 8.14 67.07
#